data_AF-A0A8E6B9B2-F1
#
_entry.id   AF-A0A8E6B9B2-F1
#
_cell.length_a   1.000
_cell.length_b   1.000
_cell.length_c   1.000
_cell.angle_alpha   90.00
_cell.angle_beta   90.00
_cell.angle_gamma   90.00
#
_symmetry.space_group_name_H-M   'P 1'
#
loop_
_entity.id
_entity.type
_entity.pdbx_description
1 polymer ?
#
loop_
_entity_poly.entity_id
_entity_poly.type
_entity_poly.pdbx_seq_one_letter_code
_entity_poly.pdbx_strand_id
1 'polypeptide(L)'
;MNIVKWLGAALAIMLSGNVVSAAEAISAGTIKSVNSENKTFVLTDSANKDSTFAIGEKMVVNRSGKESKSDLKVGDVINVSYAKGILHWTADYVLVQEGATQKSELIRGTIKSYDAATKELSFCNEAKKDTTYGMGSATVRLNMADMKIDNVKIGDHALLIVNVVDGASTLKCLMVDRTE
;
A
#
# COMPACT_ATOMS: atom_id res chain seq x y z
N MET A 1 32.32 -6.40 60.78
CA MET A 1 31.22 -5.44 60.52
C MET A 1 31.66 -4.51 59.39
N ASN A 2 30.81 -4.39 58.36
CA ASN A 2 30.80 -3.40 57.25
C ASN A 2 31.88 -3.54 56.16
N ILE A 3 31.55 -4.14 55.01
CA ILE A 3 30.79 -3.68 53.82
C ILE A 3 31.75 -3.16 52.72
N VAL A 4 31.85 -4.00 51.69
CA VAL A 4 32.43 -3.77 50.37
C VAL A 4 31.56 -2.78 49.59
N LYS A 5 32.14 -1.81 48.88
CA LYS A 5 31.44 -1.12 47.78
C LYS A 5 32.35 -0.98 46.55
N TRP A 6 32.01 -1.81 45.56
CA TRP A 6 32.44 -1.75 44.17
C TRP A 6 31.90 -0.48 43.48
N LEU A 7 32.72 0.15 42.66
CA LEU A 7 32.34 1.12 41.63
C LEU A 7 32.68 0.53 40.27
N GLY A 8 31.73 -0.21 39.70
CA GLY A 8 31.76 -0.63 38.29
C GLY A 8 30.64 0.09 37.55
N ALA A 9 30.97 1.15 36.83
CA ALA A 9 30.03 1.84 35.95
C ALA A 9 29.93 1.06 34.63
N ALA A 10 28.80 0.42 34.39
CA ALA A 10 28.46 -0.18 33.10
C ALA A 10 27.74 0.87 32.24
N LEU A 11 28.38 1.29 31.14
CA LEU A 11 27.78 2.15 30.13
C LEU A 11 26.90 1.29 29.21
N ALA A 12 25.58 1.33 29.40
CA ALA A 12 24.62 0.69 28.52
C ALA A 12 24.33 1.59 27.31
N ILE A 13 24.97 1.30 26.18
CA ILE A 13 24.61 1.90 24.89
C ILE A 13 23.36 1.15 24.40
N MET A 14 22.18 1.72 24.65
CA MET A 14 20.94 1.28 24.01
C MET A 14 21.00 1.69 22.54
N LEU A 15 21.38 0.75 21.66
CA LEU A 15 21.14 0.84 20.23
C LEU A 15 19.64 0.63 20.00
N SER A 16 18.83 1.68 20.16
CA SER A 16 17.50 1.71 19.57
C SER A 16 17.68 1.77 18.05
N GLY A 17 17.83 0.60 17.44
CA GLY A 17 17.73 0.44 16.00
C GLY A 17 16.33 0.87 15.59
N ASN A 18 16.22 2.09 15.08
CA ASN A 18 15.08 2.47 14.27
C ASN A 18 15.11 1.54 13.05
N VAL A 19 14.33 0.46 13.09
CA VAL A 19 13.94 -0.25 11.88
C VAL A 19 13.28 0.80 11.01
N VAL A 20 14.02 1.27 10.00
CA VAL A 20 13.45 2.08 8.93
C VAL A 20 12.50 1.13 8.22
N SER A 21 11.23 1.14 8.61
CA SER A 21 10.18 0.47 7.85
C SER A 21 10.33 0.94 6.42
N ALA A 22 10.55 0.00 5.49
CA ALA A 22 10.64 0.30 4.08
C ALA A 22 9.47 1.23 3.72
N ALA A 23 9.77 2.42 3.21
CA ALA A 23 8.73 3.36 2.83
C ALA A 23 7.94 2.70 1.69
N GLU A 24 6.74 2.26 2.03
CA GLU A 24 5.75 1.85 1.05
C GLU A 24 5.43 3.06 0.18
N ALA A 25 5.20 2.84 -1.11
CA ALA A 25 5.01 3.90 -2.08
C ALA A 25 4.10 3.46 -3.21
N ILE A 26 3.59 4.43 -3.96
CA ILE A 26 2.83 4.22 -5.19
C ILE A 26 3.59 4.80 -6.38
N SER A 27 3.56 4.09 -7.51
CA SER A 27 4.03 4.56 -8.81
C SER A 27 2.97 4.29 -9.88
N ALA A 28 3.01 5.04 -10.98
CA ALA A 28 2.15 4.86 -12.13
C ALA A 28 2.98 4.86 -13.41
N GLY A 29 2.56 4.09 -14.39
CA GLY A 29 3.27 3.98 -15.66
C GLY A 29 2.76 2.86 -16.54
N THR A 30 3.55 2.49 -17.53
CA THR A 30 3.25 1.41 -18.48
C THR A 30 4.23 0.26 -18.32
N ILE A 31 3.74 -0.98 -18.30
CA ILE A 31 4.60 -2.17 -18.24
C ILE A 31 5.37 -2.31 -19.54
N LYS A 32 6.69 -2.19 -19.48
CA LYS A 32 7.60 -2.33 -20.61
C LYS A 32 7.98 -3.78 -20.87
N SER A 33 8.22 -4.56 -19.82
CA SER A 33 8.56 -5.98 -19.93
C SER A 33 8.14 -6.75 -18.68
N VAL A 34 7.88 -8.05 -18.84
CA VAL A 34 7.60 -8.99 -17.75
C VAL A 34 8.55 -10.17 -17.92
N ASN A 35 9.24 -10.55 -16.85
CA ASN A 35 10.12 -11.71 -16.80
C ASN A 35 9.57 -12.70 -15.77
N SER A 36 8.89 -13.74 -16.24
CA SER A 36 8.28 -14.76 -15.38
C SER A 36 9.32 -15.65 -14.68
N GLU A 37 10.46 -15.89 -15.31
CA GLU A 37 11.54 -16.71 -14.76
C GLU A 37 12.17 -16.05 -13.53
N ASN A 38 12.48 -14.75 -13.66
CA ASN A 38 13.06 -13.94 -12.59
C ASN A 38 12.02 -13.32 -11.66
N LYS A 39 10.72 -13.52 -11.93
CA LYS A 39 9.61 -12.92 -11.19
C LYS A 39 9.76 -11.40 -11.08
N THR A 40 10.02 -10.72 -12.19
CA THR A 40 10.15 -9.26 -12.24
C THR A 40 9.34 -8.65 -13.37
N PHE A 41 9.06 -7.35 -13.27
CA PHE A 41 8.58 -6.55 -14.39
C PHE A 41 9.23 -5.17 -14.39
N VAL A 42 9.27 -4.54 -15.56
CA VAL A 42 9.79 -3.17 -15.74
C VAL A 42 8.62 -2.24 -16.00
N LEU A 43 8.51 -1.19 -15.18
CA LEU A 43 7.57 -0.09 -15.35
C LEU A 43 8.30 1.11 -15.94
N THR A 44 7.76 1.69 -17.00
CA THR A 44 8.20 2.97 -17.54
C THR A 44 7.24 4.06 -17.08
N ASP A 45 7.74 5.06 -16.37
CA ASP A 45 6.93 6.21 -15.92
C ASP A 45 6.71 7.24 -17.05
N SER A 46 5.93 8.30 -16.76
CA SER A 46 5.65 9.38 -17.73
C SER A 46 6.88 10.22 -18.11
N ALA A 47 7.98 10.10 -17.36
CA ALA A 47 9.26 10.73 -17.67
C ALA A 47 10.20 9.79 -18.45
N ASN A 48 9.68 8.67 -18.96
CA ASN A 48 10.42 7.61 -19.64
C ASN A 48 11.53 6.98 -18.78
N LYS A 49 11.39 6.99 -17.45
CA LYS A 49 12.31 6.29 -16.55
C LYS A 49 11.81 4.88 -16.30
N ASP A 50 12.73 3.94 -16.41
CA ASP A 50 12.47 2.53 -16.16
C ASP A 50 12.78 2.19 -14.70
N SER A 51 11.86 1.48 -14.06
CA SER A 51 12.05 0.90 -12.72
C SER A 51 11.71 -0.58 -12.74
N THR A 52 12.59 -1.41 -12.17
CA THR A 52 12.36 -2.86 -12.08
C THR A 52 11.76 -3.20 -10.73
N PHE A 53 10.66 -3.94 -10.75
CA PHE A 53 9.96 -4.42 -9.57
C PHE A 53 10.04 -5.94 -9.51
N ALA A 54 10.32 -6.47 -8.33
CA ALA A 54 10.11 -7.86 -8.00
C ALA A 54 8.63 -8.14 -7.76
N ILE A 55 8.15 -9.27 -8.24
CA ILE A 55 6.80 -9.78 -7.99
C ILE A 55 6.84 -10.48 -6.64
N GLY A 56 6.25 -9.85 -5.62
CA GLY A 56 6.13 -10.42 -4.28
C GLY A 56 5.26 -11.68 -4.29
N GLU A 57 5.50 -12.60 -3.34
CA GLU A 57 4.72 -13.84 -3.23
C GLU A 57 3.23 -13.60 -2.98
N LYS A 58 2.91 -12.49 -2.31
CA LYS A 58 1.56 -12.05 -1.98
C LYS A 58 1.02 -11.00 -2.96
N MET A 59 1.73 -10.73 -4.06
CA MET A 59 1.32 -9.70 -5.00
C MET A 59 -0.05 -10.03 -5.59
N VAL A 60 -0.92 -9.03 -5.62
CA VAL A 60 -2.23 -9.10 -6.27
C VAL A 60 -2.26 -8.18 -7.49
N VAL A 61 -2.77 -8.68 -8.60
CA VAL A 61 -3.09 -7.91 -9.80
C VAL A 61 -4.60 -7.78 -9.90
N ASN A 62 -5.11 -6.55 -9.86
CA ASN A 62 -6.51 -6.23 -10.10
C ASN A 62 -6.67 -5.65 -11.50
N ARG A 63 -7.35 -6.41 -12.37
CA ARG A 63 -7.74 -5.99 -13.71
C ARG A 63 -9.25 -5.88 -13.78
N SER A 64 -9.76 -4.66 -14.00
CA SER A 64 -11.20 -4.39 -14.12
C SER A 64 -12.03 -4.94 -12.95
N GLY A 65 -11.50 -4.85 -11.73
CA GLY A 65 -12.16 -5.31 -10.51
C GLY A 65 -11.97 -6.79 -10.19
N LYS A 66 -11.27 -7.55 -11.03
CA LYS A 66 -10.96 -8.97 -10.80
C LYS A 66 -9.52 -9.14 -10.37
N GLU A 67 -9.32 -9.88 -9.29
CA GLU A 67 -8.00 -10.13 -8.73
C GLU A 67 -7.40 -11.45 -9.21
N SER A 68 -6.10 -11.44 -9.47
CA SER A 68 -5.32 -12.60 -9.85
C SER A 68 -3.88 -12.47 -9.34
N LYS A 69 -3.10 -13.56 -9.39
CA LYS A 69 -1.70 -13.55 -8.94
C LYS A 69 -0.71 -13.12 -10.03
N SER A 70 -1.08 -13.17 -11.32
CA SER A 70 -0.09 -13.08 -12.41
C SER A 70 -0.66 -12.77 -13.79
N ASP A 71 -1.54 -11.78 -13.93
CA ASP A 71 -2.09 -11.34 -15.24
C ASP A 71 -1.47 -10.02 -15.73
N LEU A 72 -0.17 -9.81 -15.51
CA LEU A 72 0.54 -8.64 -16.03
C LEU A 72 0.95 -8.86 -17.49
N LYS A 73 0.76 -7.83 -18.32
CA LYS A 73 1.06 -7.85 -19.75
C LYS A 73 1.88 -6.62 -20.13
N VAL A 74 2.75 -6.80 -21.12
CA VAL A 74 3.44 -5.68 -21.76
C VAL A 74 2.40 -4.73 -22.36
N GLY A 75 2.57 -3.43 -22.12
CA GLY A 75 1.66 -2.38 -22.55
C GLY A 75 0.54 -2.05 -21.55
N ASP A 76 0.38 -2.81 -20.46
CA ASP A 76 -0.59 -2.44 -19.43
C ASP A 76 -0.22 -1.09 -18.79
N VAL A 77 -1.17 -0.17 -18.73
CA VAL A 77 -1.07 1.05 -17.92
C VAL A 77 -1.54 0.70 -16.52
N ILE A 78 -0.73 0.99 -15.50
CA ILE A 78 -0.99 0.54 -14.12
C ILE A 78 -0.70 1.62 -13.07
N ASN A 79 -1.29 1.45 -11.89
CA ASN A 79 -0.73 1.93 -10.63
C ASN A 79 -0.17 0.72 -9.86
N VAL A 80 1.01 0.87 -9.28
CA VAL A 80 1.64 -0.16 -8.43
C VAL A 80 1.88 0.40 -7.04
N SER A 81 1.43 -0.33 -6.03
CA SER A 81 1.86 -0.18 -4.64
C SER A 81 3.03 -1.13 -4.38
N TYR A 82 4.08 -0.62 -3.76
CA TYR A 82 5.32 -1.38 -3.55
C TYR A 82 6.05 -0.98 -2.27
N ALA A 83 6.83 -1.91 -1.74
CA ALA A 83 7.82 -1.66 -0.71
C ALA A 83 9.19 -1.36 -1.33
N LYS A 84 9.81 -0.24 -0.93
CA LYS A 84 11.19 0.08 -1.31
C LYS A 84 12.18 -0.75 -0.49
N GLY A 85 12.71 -1.83 -1.07
CA GLY A 85 13.83 -2.57 -0.51
C GLY A 85 15.18 -1.91 -0.79
N ILE A 86 16.21 -2.39 -0.11
CA ILE A 86 17.61 -1.92 -0.27
C ILE A 86 18.14 -2.26 -1.67
N LEU A 87 17.82 -3.46 -2.16
CA LEU A 87 18.31 -3.99 -3.45
C LEU A 87 17.25 -3.91 -4.55
N HIS A 88 16.00 -4.23 -4.22
CA HIS A 88 14.90 -4.30 -5.19
C HIS A 88 13.62 -3.72 -4.60
N TRP A 89 12.79 -3.12 -5.46
CA TRP A 89 11.44 -2.72 -5.09
C TRP A 89 10.52 -3.94 -5.25
N THR A 90 9.69 -4.21 -4.26
CA THR A 90 8.79 -5.38 -4.28
C THR A 90 7.36 -4.88 -4.45
N ALA A 91 6.69 -5.31 -5.52
CA ALA A 91 5.30 -4.96 -5.76
C ALA A 91 4.37 -5.78 -4.85
N ASP A 92 3.46 -5.09 -4.17
CA ASP A 92 2.47 -5.69 -3.28
C ASP A 92 1.10 -5.76 -3.95
N TYR A 93 0.76 -4.71 -4.71
CA TYR A 93 -0.53 -4.61 -5.38
C TYR A 93 -0.40 -3.85 -6.69
N VAL A 94 -0.98 -4.38 -7.76
CA VAL A 94 -1.05 -3.75 -9.08
C VAL A 94 -2.51 -3.52 -9.46
N LEU A 95 -2.84 -2.28 -9.77
CA LEU A 95 -4.12 -1.87 -10.32
C LEU A 95 -3.95 -1.57 -11.81
N VAL A 96 -4.53 -2.40 -12.67
CA VAL A 96 -4.50 -2.18 -14.12
C VAL A 96 -5.58 -1.17 -14.51
N GLN A 97 -5.20 -0.16 -15.28
CA GLN A 97 -6.05 0.95 -15.73
C GLN A 97 -6.89 0.56 -16.95
N GLU A 98 -7.76 -0.43 -16.78
CA GLU A 98 -8.60 -0.99 -17.85
C GLU A 98 -10.05 -1.19 -17.38
N GLY A 99 -11.01 -0.93 -18.26
CA GLY A 99 -12.43 -1.21 -18.02
C GLY A 99 -12.94 -0.49 -16.78
N ALA A 100 -13.47 -1.26 -15.81
CA ALA A 100 -14.05 -0.70 -14.58
C ALA A 100 -13.05 0.05 -13.69
N THR A 101 -11.74 -0.15 -13.88
CA THR A 101 -10.67 0.46 -13.08
C THR A 101 -9.92 1.57 -13.81
N GLN A 102 -10.29 1.95 -15.03
CA GLN A 102 -9.59 2.97 -15.85
C GLN A 102 -9.54 4.37 -15.23
N LYS A 103 -10.50 4.69 -14.36
CA LYS A 103 -10.57 5.98 -13.63
C LYS A 103 -10.25 5.82 -12.14
N SER A 104 -9.62 4.69 -11.77
CA SER A 104 -9.32 4.40 -10.39
C SER A 104 -7.86 4.71 -10.07
N GLU A 105 -7.59 5.16 -8.85
CA GLU A 105 -6.26 5.45 -8.35
C GLU A 105 -6.00 4.65 -7.08
N LEU A 106 -4.72 4.33 -6.87
CA LEU A 106 -4.24 3.81 -5.60
C LEU A 106 -3.85 4.98 -4.68
N ILE A 107 -4.23 4.90 -3.41
CA ILE A 107 -3.81 5.86 -2.38
C ILE A 107 -3.36 5.07 -1.14
N ARG A 108 -2.19 5.42 -0.60
CA ARG A 108 -1.70 4.89 0.68
C ARG A 108 -1.72 5.95 1.76
N GLY A 109 -1.80 5.48 3.01
CA GLY A 109 -1.90 6.36 4.16
C GLY A 109 -2.46 5.65 5.40
N THR A 110 -3.02 6.46 6.29
CA THR A 110 -3.45 6.04 7.62
C THR A 110 -4.91 6.43 7.88
N ILE A 111 -5.66 5.54 8.50
CA ILE A 111 -7.06 5.76 8.87
C ILE A 111 -7.12 6.66 10.10
N LYS A 112 -7.89 7.75 10.01
CA LYS A 112 -8.02 8.76 11.07
C LYS A 112 -9.29 8.59 11.90
N SER A 113 -10.41 8.30 11.23
CA SER A 113 -11.71 8.08 11.87
C SER A 113 -12.69 7.46 10.88
N TYR A 114 -13.77 6.88 11.41
CA TYR A 114 -14.92 6.41 10.64
C TYR A 114 -16.20 6.87 11.35
N ASP A 115 -17.09 7.54 10.63
CA ASP A 115 -18.43 7.90 11.09
C ASP A 115 -19.43 6.87 10.56
N ALA A 116 -20.02 6.08 11.46
CA ALA A 116 -20.97 5.03 11.09
C ALA A 116 -22.35 5.59 10.67
N ALA A 117 -22.73 6.78 11.13
CA ALA A 117 -24.01 7.40 10.80
C ALA A 117 -23.98 7.96 9.38
N THR A 118 -22.91 8.66 8.99
CA THR A 118 -22.74 9.20 7.63
C THR A 118 -22.06 8.23 6.68
N LYS A 119 -21.47 7.15 7.21
CA LYS A 119 -20.65 6.17 6.47
C LYS A 119 -19.45 6.83 5.79
N GLU A 120 -18.78 7.72 6.49
CA GLU A 120 -17.63 8.47 5.99
C GLU A 120 -16.33 8.03 6.67
N LEU A 121 -15.29 7.79 5.86
CA LEU A 121 -13.95 7.43 6.30
C LEU A 121 -13.02 8.64 6.15
N SER A 122 -12.40 9.08 7.24
CA SER A 122 -11.34 10.09 7.18
C SER A 122 -9.98 9.41 7.09
N PHE A 123 -9.17 9.87 6.14
CA PHE A 123 -7.91 9.23 5.76
C PHE A 123 -6.82 10.28 5.56
N CYS A 124 -5.63 10.04 6.10
CA CYS A 124 -4.45 10.89 5.93
C CYS A 124 -3.49 10.19 4.98
N ASN A 125 -3.26 10.75 3.79
CA ASN A 125 -2.37 10.14 2.81
C ASN A 125 -0.88 10.35 3.14
N GLU A 126 0.02 9.75 2.37
CA GLU A 126 1.47 9.87 2.56
C GLU A 126 2.00 11.31 2.44
N ALA A 127 1.31 12.16 1.66
CA ALA A 127 1.59 13.59 1.55
C ALA A 127 1.04 14.42 2.73
N LYS A 128 0.56 13.76 3.79
CA LYS A 128 -0.05 14.37 4.99
C LYS A 128 -1.28 15.22 4.70
N LYS A 129 -1.98 14.90 3.60
CA LYS A 129 -3.26 15.51 3.26
C LYS A 129 -4.39 14.64 3.80
N ASP A 130 -5.25 15.27 4.60
CA ASP A 130 -6.47 14.64 5.09
C ASP A 130 -7.57 14.74 4.04
N THR A 131 -8.27 13.62 3.81
CA THR A 131 -9.41 13.53 2.88
C THR A 131 -10.47 12.64 3.50
N THR A 132 -11.74 13.02 3.31
CA THR A 132 -12.89 12.20 3.73
C THR A 132 -13.50 11.56 2.51
N TYR A 133 -13.79 10.26 2.60
CA TYR A 133 -14.44 9.49 1.55
C TYR A 133 -15.73 8.89 2.07
N GLY A 134 -16.82 9.06 1.31
CA GLY A 134 -18.03 8.27 1.52
C GLY A 134 -17.75 6.80 1.18
N MET A 135 -18.05 5.88 2.09
CA MET A 135 -17.83 4.44 1.90
C MET A 135 -18.73 3.86 0.81
N GLY A 136 -19.99 4.33 0.69
CA GLY A 136 -20.94 3.82 -0.29
C GLY A 136 -21.04 2.28 -0.28
N SER A 137 -20.70 1.65 -1.39
CA SER A 137 -20.61 0.19 -1.56
C SER A 137 -19.17 -0.33 -1.62
N ALA A 138 -18.22 0.39 -1.04
CA ALA A 138 -16.82 -0.02 -1.01
C ALA A 138 -16.64 -1.35 -0.28
N THR A 139 -15.76 -2.20 -0.79
CA THR A 139 -15.34 -3.41 -0.10
C THR A 139 -14.29 -3.07 0.95
N VAL A 140 -14.28 -3.81 2.06
CA VAL A 140 -13.29 -3.65 3.13
C VAL A 140 -12.55 -4.97 3.29
N ARG A 141 -11.23 -4.91 3.38
CA ARG A 141 -10.37 -6.10 3.47
C ARG A 141 -9.28 -5.92 4.51
N LEU A 142 -8.95 -6.99 5.21
CA LEU A 142 -7.77 -7.11 6.08
C LEU A 142 -6.88 -8.19 5.49
N ASN A 143 -5.63 -7.86 5.19
CA ASN A 143 -4.66 -8.83 4.66
C ASN A 143 -5.22 -9.58 3.42
N MET A 144 -5.92 -8.84 2.55
CA MET A 144 -6.61 -9.35 1.34
C MET A 144 -7.81 -10.28 1.59
N ALA A 145 -8.24 -10.48 2.84
CA ALA A 145 -9.48 -11.19 3.15
C ALA A 145 -10.63 -10.20 3.39
N ASP A 146 -11.82 -10.51 2.90
CA ASP A 146 -13.02 -9.67 3.10
C ASP A 146 -13.35 -9.53 4.60
N MET A 147 -13.71 -8.32 5.01
CA MET A 147 -14.05 -7.99 6.40
C MET A 147 -15.17 -6.96 6.49
N LYS A 148 -15.66 -6.73 7.71
CA LYS A 148 -16.54 -5.60 8.04
C LYS A 148 -15.72 -4.38 8.46
N ILE A 149 -16.25 -3.19 8.19
CA ILE A 149 -15.63 -1.91 8.59
C ILE A 149 -15.40 -1.81 10.10
N ASP A 150 -16.23 -2.43 10.92
CA ASP A 150 -16.11 -2.42 12.40
C ASP A 150 -14.79 -3.03 12.91
N ASN A 151 -14.12 -3.84 12.08
CA ASN A 151 -12.84 -4.46 12.42
C ASN A 151 -11.64 -3.56 12.08
N VAL A 152 -11.86 -2.43 11.42
CA VAL A 152 -10.85 -1.42 11.08
C VAL A 152 -10.59 -0.52 12.29
N LYS A 153 -9.32 -0.16 12.51
CA LYS A 153 -8.88 0.63 13.66
C LYS A 153 -8.32 1.96 13.20
N ILE A 154 -8.54 2.99 14.02
CA ILE A 154 -7.83 4.26 13.87
C ILE A 154 -6.33 3.99 14.00
N GLY A 155 -5.54 4.58 13.10
CA GLY A 155 -4.10 4.37 13.03
C GLY A 155 -3.67 3.23 12.12
N ASP A 156 -4.60 2.40 11.60
CA ASP A 156 -4.25 1.39 10.61
C ASP A 156 -3.66 2.02 9.36
N HIS A 157 -2.62 1.38 8.82
CA HIS A 157 -2.14 1.63 7.48
C HIS A 157 -3.04 0.92 6.47
N ALA A 158 -3.38 1.61 5.39
CA ALA A 158 -4.23 1.04 4.36
C ALA A 158 -3.90 1.53 2.96
N LEU A 159 -4.23 0.68 1.99
CA LEU A 159 -4.29 0.97 0.57
C LEU A 159 -5.76 1.17 0.17
N LEU A 160 -6.06 2.31 -0.45
CA LEU A 160 -7.38 2.61 -1.00
C LEU A 160 -7.34 2.44 -2.51
N ILE A 161 -8.45 1.93 -3.05
CA ILE A 161 -8.81 2.13 -4.46
C ILE A 161 -9.91 3.17 -4.48
N VAL A 162 -9.64 4.32 -5.10
CA VAL A 162 -10.62 5.39 -5.27
C VAL A 162 -10.92 5.57 -6.74
N ASN A 163 -12.19 5.76 -7.09
CA ASN A 163 -12.59 6.12 -8.44
C ASN A 163 -12.76 7.64 -8.52
N VAL A 164 -12.07 8.26 -9.47
CA VAL A 164 -12.06 9.71 -9.68
C VAL A 164 -12.82 10.04 -10.95
N VAL A 165 -13.96 10.70 -10.79
CA VAL A 165 -14.82 11.13 -11.92
C VAL A 165 -15.11 12.60 -11.73
N ASP A 166 -14.69 13.43 -12.70
CA ASP A 166 -14.94 14.87 -12.74
C ASP A 166 -14.52 15.60 -11.45
N GLY A 167 -13.40 15.15 -10.85
CA GLY A 167 -12.84 15.70 -9.61
C GLY A 167 -13.48 15.17 -8.33
N ALA A 168 -14.60 14.44 -8.41
CA ALA A 168 -15.18 13.74 -7.27
C ALA A 168 -14.51 12.38 -7.07
N SER A 169 -14.13 12.07 -5.83
CA SER A 169 -13.52 10.79 -5.46
C SER A 169 -14.51 9.91 -4.70
N THR A 170 -14.68 8.67 -5.14
CA THR A 170 -15.53 7.67 -4.47
C THR A 170 -14.69 6.47 -4.07
N LEU A 171 -14.81 6.02 -2.82
CA LEU A 171 -14.08 4.85 -2.36
C LEU A 171 -14.66 3.58 -3.00
N LYS A 172 -13.78 2.72 -3.54
CA LYS A 172 -14.14 1.41 -4.10
C LYS A 172 -13.68 0.26 -3.22
N CYS A 173 -12.49 0.39 -2.65
CA CYS A 173 -11.93 -0.62 -1.77
C CYS A 173 -11.06 0.02 -0.70
N LEU A 174 -11.18 -0.46 0.53
CA LEU A 174 -10.30 -0.19 1.66
C LEU A 174 -9.56 -1.49 2.01
N MET A 175 -8.24 -1.51 1.88
CA MET A 175 -7.41 -2.67 2.20
C MET A 175 -6.46 -2.32 3.34
N VAL A 176 -6.72 -2.88 4.52
CA VAL A 176 -5.86 -2.75 5.69
C VAL A 176 -4.81 -3.85 5.67
N ASP A 177 -3.55 -3.48 5.95
CA ASP A 177 -2.47 -4.44 6.19
C ASP A 177 -2.08 -4.40 7.66
N ARG A 178 -2.14 -5.55 8.32
CA ARG A 178 -1.63 -5.74 9.69
C ARG A 178 -0.82 -7.03 9.73
N THR A 179 0.42 -6.93 10.20
CA THR A 179 1.17 -8.10 10.65
C THR A 179 0.43 -8.76 11.81
N GLU A 180 0.04 -10.02 11.63
CA GLU A 180 -0.50 -10.89 12.70
C GLU A 180 0.58 -11.27 13.73
#